data_AF-K3W7K4-F1
#
_entry.id   AF-K3W7K4-F1
#
_cell.length_a   1.000
_cell.length_b   1.000
_cell.length_c   1.000
_cell.angle_alpha   90.00
_cell.angle_beta   90.00
_cell.angle_gamma   90.00
#
_symmetry.space_group_name_H-M   'P 1'
#
loop_
_entity.id
_entity.type
_entity.pdbx_description
1 polymer ?
#
loop_
_entity_poly.entity_id
_entity_poly.type
_entity_poly.pdbx_seq_one_letter_code
_entity_poly.pdbx_strand_id
1 'polypeptide(L)'
;MKRPMLAFLIEKMPGEVNSVTYRGDSPLHAAVSTFSHIAGAIQLLIKGGADVNIRNSSFKSLLHIAAQRRCWKLVNALLLSGTADVDVQDAKGNTPLIICVQSHTGDDTRDNGRLLERLLQNDADVNTQNDDTHTALTFCTVLPKR
;
A
#
# COMPACT_ATOMS: atom_id res chain seq x y z
N MET A 1 17.21 -2.37 -26.43
CA MET A 1 16.71 -1.79 -25.17
C MET A 1 17.73 -2.04 -24.08
N LYS A 2 18.15 -1.01 -23.33
CA LYS A 2 19.07 -1.20 -22.20
C LYS A 2 18.33 -1.94 -21.07
N ARG A 3 18.89 -3.06 -20.61
CA ARG A 3 18.37 -3.83 -19.47
C ARG A 3 18.40 -2.92 -18.22
N PRO A 4 17.27 -2.71 -17.51
CA PRO A 4 17.27 -1.88 -16.29
C PRO A 4 18.21 -2.47 -15.24
N MET A 5 19.00 -1.63 -14.57
CA MET A 5 19.93 -2.06 -13.50
C MET A 5 19.21 -2.88 -12.43
N LEU A 6 17.99 -2.46 -12.05
CA LEU A 6 17.14 -3.19 -11.10
C LEU A 6 16.88 -4.64 -11.54
N ALA A 7 16.55 -4.87 -12.81
CA ALA A 7 16.30 -6.21 -13.34
C ALA A 7 17.58 -7.07 -13.41
N PHE A 8 18.76 -6.44 -13.50
CA PHE A 8 20.03 -7.15 -13.37
C PHE A 8 20.27 -7.57 -11.91
N LEU A 9 20.05 -6.66 -10.94
CA LEU A 9 20.23 -6.95 -9.52
C LEU A 9 19.28 -8.04 -9.01
N ILE A 10 18.01 -8.03 -9.41
CA ILE A 10 17.03 -9.07 -9.05
C ILE A 10 17.48 -10.46 -9.53
N GLU A 11 18.05 -10.56 -10.74
CA GLU A 11 18.55 -11.84 -11.25
C GLU A 11 19.79 -12.32 -10.48
N LYS A 12 20.71 -11.41 -10.14
CA LYS A 12 21.97 -11.77 -9.48
C LYS A 12 21.83 -11.98 -7.98
N MET A 13 20.80 -11.39 -7.37
CA MET A 13 20.58 -11.41 -5.93
C MET A 13 19.10 -11.67 -5.61
N PRO A 14 18.54 -12.83 -6.01
CA PRO A 14 17.11 -13.11 -5.81
C PRO A 14 16.72 -13.17 -4.32
N GLY A 15 17.66 -13.53 -3.44
CA GLY A 15 17.44 -13.52 -1.98
C GLY A 15 17.25 -12.14 -1.38
N GLU A 16 17.67 -11.07 -2.07
CA GLU A 16 17.61 -9.69 -1.57
C GLU A 16 16.31 -8.96 -1.92
N VAL A 17 15.43 -9.59 -2.73
CA VAL A 17 14.19 -8.94 -3.20
C VAL A 17 13.24 -8.56 -2.06
N ASN A 18 13.39 -9.23 -0.91
CA ASN A 18 12.59 -9.06 0.31
C ASN A 18 13.41 -8.57 1.50
N SER A 19 14.70 -8.27 1.33
CA SER A 19 15.53 -7.72 2.39
C SER A 19 14.96 -6.39 2.88
N VAL A 20 15.16 -6.05 4.15
CA VAL A 20 14.62 -4.83 4.74
C VAL A 20 15.73 -3.93 5.25
N THR A 21 15.53 -2.62 5.13
CA THR A 21 16.40 -1.63 5.75
C THR A 21 16.19 -1.58 7.28
N TYR A 22 16.97 -0.77 7.99
CA TYR A 22 16.77 -0.52 9.43
C TYR A 22 15.39 0.10 9.77
N ARG A 23 14.67 0.64 8.77
CA ARG A 23 13.28 1.13 8.92
C ARG A 23 12.23 0.06 8.58
N GLY A 24 12.65 -1.17 8.33
CA GLY A 24 11.77 -2.24 7.86
C GLY A 24 11.32 -2.09 6.40
N ASP A 25 11.79 -1.06 5.68
CA ASP A 25 11.40 -0.84 4.29
C ASP A 25 12.06 -1.90 3.39
N SER A 26 11.24 -2.69 2.67
CA SER A 26 11.71 -3.57 1.60
C SER A 26 12.06 -2.80 0.31
N PRO A 27 12.74 -3.40 -0.68
CA PRO A 27 12.91 -2.81 -2.01
C PRO A 27 11.60 -2.28 -2.60
N LEU A 28 10.49 -2.97 -2.34
CA LEU A 28 9.17 -2.58 -2.81
C LEU A 28 8.66 -1.30 -2.11
N HIS A 29 8.93 -1.12 -0.80
CA HIS A 29 8.68 0.15 -0.08
C HIS A 29 9.55 1.30 -0.62
N ALA A 30 10.83 1.02 -0.86
CA ALA A 30 11.76 2.01 -1.39
C ALA A 30 11.36 2.49 -2.79
N ALA A 31 10.90 1.57 -3.66
CA ALA A 31 10.43 1.87 -5.01
C ALA A 31 9.24 2.85 -5.02
N VAL A 32 8.36 2.75 -4.02
CA VAL A 32 7.19 3.64 -3.86
C VAL A 32 7.59 5.01 -3.31
N SER A 33 8.68 5.07 -2.54
CA SER A 33 9.18 6.31 -1.97
C SER A 33 9.80 7.25 -3.01
N THR A 34 10.35 6.71 -4.11
CA THR A 34 10.98 7.49 -5.20
C THR A 34 9.98 7.82 -6.32
N PHE A 35 9.80 9.10 -6.66
CA PHE A 35 8.69 9.56 -7.52
C PHE A 35 8.83 9.32 -9.04
N SER A 36 10.02 9.05 -9.59
CA SER A 36 10.22 9.14 -11.04
C SER A 36 9.79 7.90 -11.85
N HIS A 37 9.83 6.68 -11.30
CA HIS A 37 9.62 5.43 -12.07
C HIS A 37 8.89 4.30 -11.32
N ILE A 38 7.92 4.67 -10.47
CA ILE A 38 7.17 3.77 -9.58
C ILE A 38 6.64 2.50 -10.27
N ALA A 39 5.95 2.62 -11.41
CA ALA A 39 5.22 1.49 -11.99
C ALA A 39 6.14 0.39 -12.53
N GLY A 40 7.23 0.76 -13.20
CA GLY A 40 8.17 -0.21 -13.78
C GLY A 40 8.98 -0.95 -12.72
N ALA A 41 9.45 -0.22 -11.69
CA ALA A 41 10.19 -0.82 -10.59
C ALA A 41 9.34 -1.83 -9.80
N ILE A 42 8.08 -1.47 -9.50
CA ILE A 42 7.16 -2.31 -8.74
C ILE A 42 6.80 -3.58 -9.52
N GLN A 43 6.50 -3.47 -10.81
CA GLN A 43 6.25 -4.66 -11.63
C GLN A 43 7.47 -5.59 -11.72
N LEU A 44 8.68 -5.03 -11.84
CA LEU A 44 9.90 -5.84 -11.86
C LEU A 44 10.14 -6.56 -10.54
N LEU A 45 9.94 -5.88 -9.41
CA LEU A 45 10.09 -6.46 -8.08
C LEU A 45 9.04 -7.55 -7.81
N ILE A 46 7.76 -7.30 -8.11
CA ILE A 46 6.69 -8.31 -7.96
C ILE A 46 6.98 -9.54 -8.84
N LYS A 47 7.38 -9.34 -10.11
CA LYS A 47 7.80 -10.45 -10.98
C LYS A 47 9.04 -11.18 -10.47
N GLY A 48 9.88 -10.49 -9.70
CA GLY A 48 11.06 -11.04 -9.03
C GLY A 48 10.77 -11.77 -7.72
N GLY A 49 9.49 -11.91 -7.32
CA GLY A 49 9.11 -12.58 -6.07
C GLY A 49 9.10 -11.67 -4.84
N ALA A 50 8.98 -10.36 -5.03
CA ALA A 50 8.79 -9.44 -3.91
C ALA A 50 7.48 -9.76 -3.17
N ASP A 51 7.57 -9.90 -1.85
CA ASP A 51 6.44 -10.02 -0.96
C ASP A 51 5.81 -8.64 -0.74
N VAL A 52 4.55 -8.52 -1.15
CA VAL A 52 3.75 -7.29 -1.07
C VAL A 52 3.26 -6.99 0.35
N ASN A 53 3.32 -7.97 1.26
CA ASN A 53 2.80 -7.91 2.62
C ASN A 53 3.86 -7.55 3.66
N ILE A 54 5.13 -7.38 3.26
CA ILE A 54 6.15 -6.87 4.17
C ILE A 54 5.64 -5.56 4.79
N ARG A 55 5.87 -5.41 6.09
CA ARG A 55 5.51 -4.22 6.85
C ARG A 55 6.78 -3.53 7.30
N ASN A 56 6.82 -2.21 7.16
CA ASN A 56 7.93 -1.42 7.69
C ASN A 56 7.83 -1.27 9.22
N SER A 57 8.77 -0.56 9.84
CA SER A 57 8.80 -0.39 11.30
C SER A 57 7.61 0.39 11.87
N SER A 58 6.84 1.11 11.05
CA SER A 58 5.53 1.65 11.44
C SER A 58 4.38 0.67 11.22
N PHE A 59 4.72 -0.60 11.00
CA PHE A 59 3.81 -1.68 10.66
C PHE A 59 2.98 -1.42 9.39
N LYS A 60 3.38 -0.45 8.56
CA LYS A 60 2.69 -0.13 7.32
C LYS A 60 3.09 -1.10 6.23
N SER A 61 2.09 -1.77 5.66
CA SER A 61 2.21 -2.46 4.38
C SER A 61 2.24 -1.46 3.22
N LEU A 62 2.54 -1.96 2.02
CA LEU A 62 2.44 -1.17 0.81
C LEU A 62 1.03 -0.68 0.48
N LEU A 63 -0.01 -1.44 0.83
CA LEU A 63 -1.39 -0.98 0.63
C LEU A 63 -1.68 0.27 1.48
N HIS A 64 -1.16 0.36 2.71
CA HIS A 64 -1.25 1.59 3.51
C HIS A 64 -0.58 2.77 2.82
N ILE A 65 0.65 2.58 2.33
CA ILE A 65 1.41 3.65 1.67
C ILE A 65 0.71 4.09 0.38
N ALA A 66 0.21 3.13 -0.40
CA ALA A 66 -0.51 3.38 -1.64
C ALA A 66 -1.81 4.15 -1.39
N ALA A 67 -2.56 3.76 -0.34
CA ALA A 67 -3.77 4.45 0.11
C ALA A 67 -3.47 5.89 0.56
N GLN A 68 -2.46 6.06 1.41
CA GLN A 68 -2.05 7.37 1.94
C GLN A 68 -1.60 8.32 0.81
N ARG A 69 -0.90 7.79 -0.21
CA ARG A 69 -0.39 8.57 -1.35
C ARG A 69 -1.39 8.71 -2.49
N ARG A 70 -2.60 8.16 -2.37
CA ARG A 70 -3.63 8.18 -3.43
C ARG A 70 -3.14 7.54 -4.74
N CYS A 71 -2.23 6.57 -4.63
CA CYS A 71 -1.57 5.97 -5.78
C CYS A 71 -2.40 4.80 -6.33
N TRP A 72 -3.43 5.13 -7.11
CA TRP A 72 -4.37 4.15 -7.67
C TRP A 72 -3.71 3.05 -8.50
N LYS A 73 -2.66 3.39 -9.27
CA LYS A 73 -1.89 2.42 -10.07
C LYS A 73 -1.25 1.37 -9.17
N LEU A 74 -0.72 1.80 -8.03
CA LEU A 74 -0.06 0.93 -7.08
C LEU A 74 -1.07 0.02 -6.37
N VAL A 75 -2.18 0.59 -5.89
CA VAL A 75 -3.24 -0.22 -5.26
C VAL A 75 -3.72 -1.30 -6.22
N ASN A 76 -4.00 -0.95 -7.47
CA ASN A 76 -4.41 -1.93 -8.46
C ASN A 76 -3.33 -3.00 -8.71
N ALA A 77 -2.05 -2.62 -8.81
CA ALA A 77 -0.99 -3.60 -9.01
C ALA A 77 -0.84 -4.56 -7.82
N LEU A 78 -0.99 -4.07 -6.58
CA LEU A 78 -0.92 -4.88 -5.37
C LEU A 78 -2.12 -5.82 -5.26
N LEU A 79 -3.34 -5.32 -5.47
CA LEU A 79 -4.55 -6.17 -5.42
C LEU A 79 -4.55 -7.22 -6.54
N LEU A 80 -4.14 -6.86 -7.75
CA LEU A 80 -4.00 -7.82 -8.86
C LEU A 80 -2.91 -8.87 -8.66
N SER A 81 -2.00 -8.68 -7.69
CA SER A 81 -1.05 -9.75 -7.33
C SER A 81 -1.75 -10.94 -6.67
N GLY A 82 -2.99 -10.77 -6.19
CA GLY A 82 -3.80 -11.83 -5.56
C GLY A 82 -3.30 -12.28 -4.19
N THR A 83 -2.22 -11.69 -3.68
CA THR A 83 -1.60 -12.09 -2.40
C THR A 83 -1.54 -10.95 -1.39
N ALA A 84 -1.96 -9.74 -1.77
CA ALA A 84 -1.96 -8.60 -0.88
C ALA A 84 -3.02 -8.76 0.22
N ASP A 85 -2.59 -8.69 1.47
CA ASP A 85 -3.47 -8.64 2.64
C ASP A 85 -4.16 -7.28 2.69
N VAL A 86 -5.47 -7.29 2.40
CA VAL A 86 -6.30 -6.08 2.29
C VAL A 86 -6.69 -5.48 3.64
N ASP A 87 -6.69 -6.29 4.69
CA ASP A 87 -7.12 -5.92 6.05
C ASP A 87 -5.95 -5.81 7.04
N VAL A 88 -4.72 -5.93 6.53
CA VAL A 88 -3.50 -5.68 7.31
C VAL A 88 -3.61 -4.39 8.10
N GLN A 89 -3.31 -4.43 9.38
CA GLN A 89 -3.36 -3.26 10.25
C GLN A 89 -1.97 -2.60 10.38
N ASP A 90 -1.90 -1.27 10.44
CA ASP A 90 -0.68 -0.55 10.81
C ASP A 90 -0.47 -0.49 12.33
N ALA A 91 0.53 0.27 12.79
CA ALA A 91 0.86 0.39 14.22
C ALA A 91 -0.23 1.05 15.08
N LYS A 92 -1.29 1.58 14.46
CA LYS A 92 -2.44 2.19 15.14
C LYS A 92 -3.73 1.38 14.90
N GLY A 93 -3.60 0.16 14.41
CA GLY A 93 -4.75 -0.68 14.06
C GLY A 93 -5.46 -0.24 12.78
N ASN A 94 -4.98 0.78 12.04
CA ASN A 94 -5.69 1.22 10.84
C ASN A 94 -5.48 0.22 9.72
N THR A 95 -6.54 -0.16 9.01
CA THR A 95 -6.44 -0.89 7.74
C THR A 95 -6.17 0.06 6.58
N PRO A 96 -5.77 -0.43 5.39
CA PRO A 96 -5.74 0.36 4.17
C PRO A 96 -7.05 1.10 3.93
N LEU A 97 -8.20 0.49 4.22
CA LEU A 97 -9.52 1.11 4.09
C LEU A 97 -9.69 2.32 5.02
N ILE A 98 -9.25 2.23 6.28
CA ILE A 98 -9.28 3.36 7.22
C ILE A 98 -8.31 4.46 6.78
N ILE A 99 -7.11 4.13 6.30
CA ILE A 99 -6.15 5.12 5.76
C ILE A 99 -6.71 5.84 4.53
N CYS A 100 -7.50 5.15 3.70
CA CYS A 100 -8.22 5.77 2.57
C CYS A 100 -9.20 6.83 3.05
N VAL A 101 -9.84 6.65 4.20
CA VAL A 101 -10.73 7.69 4.73
C VAL A 101 -9.91 8.83 5.35
N GLN A 102 -8.94 8.49 6.20
CA GLN A 102 -8.17 9.46 6.97
C GLN A 102 -7.38 10.45 6.09
N SER A 103 -6.80 9.96 5.00
CA SER A 103 -5.95 10.77 4.12
C SER A 103 -6.75 11.76 3.26
N HIS A 104 -8.08 11.72 3.32
CA HIS A 104 -8.96 12.42 2.39
C HIS A 104 -9.98 13.33 3.10
N THR A 105 -9.48 14.35 3.79
CA THR A 105 -10.30 15.34 4.49
C THR A 105 -10.75 16.52 3.59
N GLY A 106 -11.03 16.29 2.30
CA GLY A 106 -11.44 17.34 1.36
C GLY A 106 -12.57 16.89 0.44
N ASP A 107 -13.37 17.84 -0.07
CA ASP A 107 -14.61 17.59 -0.84
C ASP A 107 -14.41 16.82 -2.17
N ASP A 108 -13.17 16.69 -2.66
CA ASP A 108 -12.87 15.95 -3.88
C ASP A 108 -12.80 14.44 -3.61
N THR A 109 -13.99 13.86 -3.50
CA THR A 109 -14.27 12.44 -3.23
C THR A 109 -14.13 11.54 -4.47
N ARG A 110 -13.91 12.10 -5.67
CA ARG A 110 -14.00 11.35 -6.94
C ARG A 110 -12.93 10.27 -7.09
N ASP A 111 -11.71 10.53 -6.63
CA ASP A 111 -10.64 9.54 -6.65
C ASP A 111 -10.73 8.52 -5.50
N ASN A 112 -11.45 8.86 -4.42
CA ASN A 112 -11.57 8.02 -3.21
C ASN A 112 -12.57 6.90 -3.43
N GLY A 113 -13.67 7.19 -4.12
CA GLY A 113 -14.69 6.20 -4.45
C GLY A 113 -14.08 4.99 -5.13
N ARG A 114 -13.18 5.21 -6.11
CA ARG A 114 -12.46 4.13 -6.80
C ARG A 114 -11.56 3.33 -5.88
N LEU A 115 -10.82 3.99 -4.98
CA LEU A 115 -9.92 3.30 -4.08
C LEU A 115 -10.68 2.44 -3.07
N LEU A 116 -11.74 3.00 -2.47
CA LEU A 116 -12.66 2.28 -1.59
C LEU A 116 -13.30 1.11 -2.34
N GLU A 117 -13.88 1.34 -3.51
CA GLU A 117 -14.48 0.30 -4.35
C GLU A 117 -13.50 -0.84 -4.63
N ARG A 118 -12.22 -0.54 -4.92
CA ARG A 118 -11.23 -1.57 -5.21
C ARG A 118 -10.89 -2.40 -3.98
N LEU A 119 -10.74 -1.79 -2.81
CA LEU A 119 -10.53 -2.54 -1.56
C LEU A 119 -11.76 -3.41 -1.24
N LEU A 120 -12.97 -2.87 -1.37
CA LEU A 120 -14.22 -3.61 -1.15
C LEU A 120 -14.41 -4.76 -2.16
N GLN A 121 -14.02 -4.57 -3.42
CA GLN A 121 -14.02 -5.63 -4.44
C GLN A 121 -13.02 -6.75 -4.15
N ASN A 122 -12.09 -6.54 -3.23
CA ASN A 122 -11.11 -7.54 -2.79
C ASN A 122 -11.38 -7.92 -1.33
N ASP A 123 -12.64 -7.91 -0.92
CA ASP A 123 -13.13 -8.43 0.36
C ASP A 123 -12.60 -7.71 1.62
N ALA A 124 -12.18 -6.45 1.51
CA ALA A 124 -11.78 -5.67 2.69
C ALA A 124 -12.93 -5.56 3.72
N ASP A 125 -12.66 -5.95 4.97
CA ASP A 125 -13.64 -5.90 6.05
C ASP A 125 -13.90 -4.47 6.52
N VAL A 126 -15.10 -4.00 6.21
CA VAL A 126 -15.61 -2.67 6.60
C VAL A 126 -15.80 -2.49 8.11
N ASN A 127 -15.83 -3.59 8.87
CA ASN A 127 -16.06 -3.59 10.31
C ASN A 127 -14.77 -3.65 11.13
N THR A 128 -13.61 -3.82 10.49
CA THR A 128 -12.33 -3.80 11.20
C THR A 128 -12.16 -2.47 11.92
N GLN A 129 -11.89 -2.54 13.21
CA GLN A 129 -11.66 -1.37 14.06
C GLN A 129 -10.16 -1.13 14.24
N ASN A 130 -9.78 0.15 14.22
CA ASN A 130 -8.47 0.56 14.67
C ASN A 130 -8.38 0.60 16.20
N ASP A 131 -7.22 0.99 16.73
CA ASP A 131 -6.97 1.00 18.19
C ASP A 131 -7.88 2.00 18.94
N ASP A 132 -8.40 3.01 18.22
CA ASP A 132 -9.37 3.98 18.73
C ASP A 132 -10.82 3.50 18.56
N THR A 133 -11.05 2.22 18.26
CA THR A 133 -12.35 1.57 18.00
C THR A 133 -13.10 2.07 16.77
N HIS A 134 -12.43 2.84 15.90
CA HIS A 134 -13.04 3.35 14.69
C HIS A 134 -12.95 2.34 13.54
N THR A 135 -14.10 2.03 12.94
CA THR A 135 -14.17 1.52 11.56
C THR A 135 -13.95 2.64 10.54
N ALA A 136 -13.76 2.29 9.27
CA ALA A 136 -13.65 3.30 8.20
C ALA A 136 -14.85 4.26 8.16
N LEU A 137 -16.08 3.74 8.36
CA LEU A 137 -17.30 4.54 8.38
C LEU A 137 -17.33 5.49 9.59
N THR A 138 -17.07 4.97 10.80
CA THR A 138 -17.08 5.82 12.00
C THR A 138 -15.97 6.87 11.97
N PHE A 139 -14.81 6.53 11.40
CA PHE A 139 -13.70 7.48 11.24
C PHE A 139 -14.10 8.68 10.37
N CYS A 140 -14.84 8.49 9.27
CA CYS A 140 -15.35 9.60 8.44
C CYS A 140 -16.15 10.63 9.25
N THR A 141 -16.90 10.17 10.26
CA THR A 141 -17.82 11.03 11.02
C THR A 141 -17.12 11.91 12.06
N VAL A 142 -15.92 11.50 12.50
CA VAL A 142 -15.13 12.22 13.52
C VAL A 142 -14.01 13.07 12.90
N LEU A 143 -13.86 13.05 11.58
CA LEU A 143 -12.92 13.93 10.90
C LEU A 143 -13.31 15.40 11.13
N PRO A 144 -12.33 16.27 11.45
CA PRO A 144 -12.59 17.70 11.53
C PRO A 144 -13.15 18.19 10.18
N LYS A 145 -14.36 18.77 10.19
CA LYS A 145 -14.88 19.49 9.03
C LYS A 145 -13.95 20.68 8.78
N ARG A 146 -13.33 20.73 7.60
CA ARG A 146 -12.51 21.86 7.18
C ARG A 146 -13.38 23.04 6.78
#